data_AF-A0A8S3U2X4-F1
#
_entry.id   AF-A0A8S3U2X4-F1
#
_cell.length_a   1.000
_cell.length_b   1.000
_cell.length_c   1.000
_cell.angle_alpha   90.00
_cell.angle_beta   90.00
_cell.angle_gamma   90.00
#
_symmetry.space_group_name_H-M   'P 1'
#
loop_
_entity.id
_entity.type
_entity.pdbx_description
1 polymer ?
#
loop_
_entity_poly.entity_id
_entity_poly.type
_entity_poly.pdbx_seq_one_letter_code
_entity_poly.pdbx_strand_id
1 'polypeptide(L)'
;MILVIFQIVHYNDLLLSPFQFTNEEINLTKIGIIALNILADVLYDLLKQDKTNLSQRSDYDITNLYKEHRQLNKHIPTNGWGGKWQFLQVTDIATGDDIERIRLTRNELQHSTAYSLSDTRFNELCNILSDLLKRFDQRIQPARDYTDQLTEILTKNVSAQEVQLIKNEIIGKDDLKIWNM
;
A
#
# COMPACT_ATOMS: atom_id res chain seq x y z
N MET A 1 -6.16 -18.24 -42.78
CA MET A 1 -5.12 -18.60 -41.80
C MET A 1 -5.55 -18.06 -40.45
N ILE A 2 -6.14 -18.96 -39.66
CA ILE A 2 -6.46 -18.97 -38.23
C ILE A 2 -7.08 -17.69 -37.61
N LEU A 3 -8.41 -17.73 -37.48
CA LEU A 3 -9.16 -17.08 -36.40
C LEU A 3 -8.70 -17.66 -35.05
N VAL A 4 -8.25 -16.81 -34.14
CA VAL A 4 -8.12 -17.17 -32.72
C VAL A 4 -9.38 -16.68 -32.02
N ILE A 5 -10.29 -17.63 -31.78
CA ILE A 5 -11.46 -17.45 -30.91
C ILE A 5 -10.92 -17.31 -29.49
N PHE A 6 -11.07 -16.12 -28.89
CA PHE A 6 -10.96 -15.98 -27.44
C PHE A 6 -12.07 -16.83 -26.82
N GLN A 7 -11.72 -17.99 -26.27
CA GLN A 7 -12.60 -18.70 -25.35
C GLN A 7 -12.78 -17.80 -24.13
N ILE A 8 -13.95 -17.16 -24.07
CA ILE A 8 -14.56 -16.69 -22.83
C ILE A 8 -14.72 -17.95 -21.96
N VAL A 9 -13.81 -18.16 -21.02
CA VAL A 9 -14.03 -19.14 -19.98
C VAL A 9 -15.08 -18.54 -19.04
N HIS A 10 -16.34 -18.89 -19.28
CA HIS A 10 -17.42 -18.72 -18.31
C HIS A 10 -17.12 -19.60 -17.10
N TYR A 11 -16.39 -19.05 -16.11
CA TYR A 11 -16.35 -19.61 -14.76
C TYR A 11 -17.64 -19.24 -14.03
N ASN A 12 -18.74 -19.93 -14.38
CA ASN A 12 -20.02 -19.85 -13.67
C ASN A 12 -20.17 -20.89 -12.55
N ASP A 13 -19.08 -21.57 -12.14
CA ASP A 13 -19.12 -22.64 -11.13
C ASP A 13 -18.29 -22.35 -9.85
N LEU A 14 -18.08 -21.08 -9.49
CA LEU A 14 -17.45 -20.70 -8.20
C LEU A 14 -18.37 -19.87 -7.29
N LEU A 15 -19.68 -20.10 -7.38
CA LEU A 15 -20.58 -19.70 -6.30
C LEU A 15 -20.65 -20.82 -5.26
N LEU A 16 -20.34 -20.43 -4.01
CA LEU A 16 -20.43 -21.18 -2.75
C LEU A 16 -19.15 -21.88 -2.29
N SER A 17 -18.15 -21.09 -1.92
CA SER A 17 -17.45 -21.35 -0.65
C SER A 17 -17.96 -20.35 0.39
N PRO A 18 -18.54 -20.77 1.53
CA PRO A 18 -18.96 -19.88 2.61
C PRO A 18 -17.78 -19.47 3.50
N PHE A 19 -16.56 -19.36 2.96
CA PHE A 19 -15.49 -18.70 3.67
C PHE A 19 -15.74 -17.19 3.65
N GLN A 20 -16.58 -16.74 4.59
CA GLN A 20 -16.57 -15.34 4.99
C GLN A 20 -15.18 -15.07 5.60
N PHE A 21 -14.40 -14.22 4.94
CA PHE A 21 -13.18 -13.70 5.53
C PHE A 21 -13.51 -13.01 6.83
N THR A 22 -12.63 -13.15 7.81
CA THR A 22 -12.77 -12.42 9.06
C THR A 22 -12.67 -10.92 8.82
N ASN A 23 -13.26 -10.10 9.70
CA ASN A 23 -13.08 -8.64 9.64
C ASN A 23 -11.59 -8.27 9.64
N GLU A 24 -10.76 -9.01 10.38
CA GLU A 24 -9.33 -8.75 10.42
C GLU A 24 -8.61 -9.01 9.09
N GLU A 25 -9.00 -10.05 8.36
CA GLU A 25 -8.49 -10.32 7.00
C GLU A 25 -8.97 -9.25 6.01
N ILE A 26 -10.22 -8.79 6.15
CA ILE A 26 -10.77 -7.69 5.34
C ILE A 26 -10.02 -6.38 5.62
N ASN A 27 -9.77 -6.06 6.89
CA ASN A 27 -9.03 -4.87 7.31
C ASN A 27 -7.61 -4.88 6.74
N LEU A 28 -6.89 -6.00 6.89
CA LEU A 28 -5.54 -6.13 6.33
C LEU A 28 -5.57 -6.01 4.81
N THR A 29 -6.57 -6.60 4.15
CA THR A 29 -6.74 -6.50 2.69
C THR A 29 -6.92 -5.05 2.26
N LYS A 30 -7.76 -4.26 2.96
CA LYS A 30 -7.93 -2.83 2.67
C LYS A 30 -6.63 -2.05 2.80
N ILE A 31 -5.88 -2.25 3.90
CA ILE A 31 -4.57 -1.59 4.07
C ILE A 31 -3.58 -2.05 2.99
N GLY A 32 -3.63 -3.32 2.58
CA GLY A 32 -2.82 -3.83 1.47
C GLY A 32 -3.11 -3.12 0.15
N ILE A 33 -4.38 -2.96 -0.22
CA ILE A 33 -4.78 -2.22 -1.42
C ILE A 33 -4.31 -0.76 -1.33
N ILE A 34 -4.48 -0.11 -0.17
CA ILE A 34 -4.02 1.27 0.06
C ILE A 34 -2.51 1.37 -0.12
N ALA A 35 -1.74 0.44 0.45
CA ALA A 35 -0.28 0.46 0.36
C ALA A 35 0.24 0.21 -1.06
N LEU A 36 -0.30 -0.80 -1.76
CA LEU A 36 0.19 -1.20 -3.10
C LEU A 36 -0.21 -0.20 -4.19
N ASN A 37 -1.32 0.50 -4.01
CA ASN A 37 -1.82 1.48 -4.97
C ASN A 37 -1.49 2.90 -4.51
N ILE A 38 -2.25 3.41 -3.54
CA ILE A 38 -2.22 4.84 -3.17
C ILE A 38 -0.85 5.24 -2.61
N LEU A 39 -0.32 4.52 -1.62
CA LEU A 39 0.93 4.95 -0.97
C LEU A 39 2.12 4.82 -1.92
N ALA A 40 2.11 3.82 -2.80
CA ALA A 40 3.12 3.70 -3.85
C ALA A 40 3.01 4.86 -4.86
N ASP A 41 1.81 5.26 -5.26
CA ASP A 41 1.61 6.42 -6.15
C ASP A 41 2.07 7.72 -5.51
N VAL A 42 1.75 7.93 -4.23
CA VAL A 42 2.25 9.08 -3.45
C VAL A 42 3.78 9.17 -3.48
N LEU A 43 4.48 8.06 -3.23
CA LEU A 43 5.94 8.07 -3.27
C LEU A 43 6.48 8.33 -4.68
N TYR A 44 5.88 7.73 -5.70
CA TYR A 44 6.29 7.94 -7.09
C TYR A 44 6.09 9.39 -7.54
N ASP A 45 4.91 9.96 -7.26
CA ASP A 45 4.58 11.33 -7.62
C ASP A 45 5.43 12.34 -6.86
N LEU A 46 5.79 12.07 -5.60
CA LEU A 46 6.74 12.89 -4.86
C LEU A 46 8.14 12.87 -5.52
N LEU A 47 8.65 11.71 -5.93
CA LEU A 47 9.93 11.63 -6.66
C LEU A 47 9.87 12.39 -7.98
N LYS A 48 8.74 12.31 -8.69
CA LYS A 48 8.52 13.04 -9.94
C LYS A 48 8.50 14.56 -9.70
N GLN A 49 7.81 15.01 -8.64
CA GLN A 49 7.81 16.42 -8.21
C GLN A 49 9.22 16.89 -7.85
N ASP A 50 10.04 16.00 -7.27
CA ASP A 50 11.44 16.26 -6.95
C ASP A 50 12.38 16.25 -8.15
N LYS A 51 11.87 16.01 -9.36
CA LYS A 51 12.59 15.94 -10.63
C LYS A 51 13.59 14.77 -10.69
N THR A 52 13.31 13.68 -9.98
CA THR A 52 14.03 12.43 -10.13
C THR A 52 13.74 11.83 -11.51
N ASN A 53 14.76 11.28 -12.17
CA ASN A 53 14.58 10.59 -13.45
C ASN A 53 14.00 9.20 -13.21
N LEU A 54 12.68 9.07 -13.33
CA LEU A 54 11.97 7.81 -13.14
C LEU A 54 11.59 7.20 -14.49
N SER A 55 11.60 5.87 -14.57
CA SER A 55 10.87 5.16 -15.63
C SER A 55 9.37 5.17 -15.34
N GLN A 56 8.58 4.39 -16.07
CA GLN A 56 7.14 4.32 -15.86
C GLN A 56 6.79 3.74 -14.48
N ARG A 57 5.67 4.21 -13.91
CA ARG A 57 5.19 3.84 -12.56
C ARG A 57 5.11 2.33 -12.32
N SER A 58 4.75 1.55 -13.33
CA SER A 58 4.61 0.08 -13.24
C SER A 58 5.92 -0.65 -12.96
N ASP A 59 7.08 -0.03 -13.18
CA ASP A 59 8.39 -0.65 -12.95
C ASP A 59 8.80 -0.60 -11.47
N TYR A 60 8.03 0.09 -10.63
CA TYR A 60 8.36 0.34 -9.23
C TYR A 60 7.36 -0.30 -8.28
N ASP A 61 7.89 -0.94 -7.24
CA ASP A 61 7.13 -1.28 -6.05
C ASP A 61 7.38 -0.24 -4.94
N ILE A 62 6.54 -0.27 -3.90
CA ILE A 62 6.66 0.62 -2.73
C ILE A 62 8.02 0.50 -2.01
N THR A 63 8.68 -0.66 -2.09
CA THR A 63 9.99 -0.86 -1.46
C THR A 63 11.08 -0.08 -2.19
N ASN A 64 11.09 -0.16 -3.52
CA ASN A 64 12.03 0.54 -4.37
C ASN A 64 11.80 2.05 -4.29
N LEU A 65 10.54 2.50 -4.32
CA LEU A 65 10.22 3.92 -4.17
C LEU A 65 10.70 4.50 -2.83
N TYR A 66 10.51 3.76 -1.73
CA TYR A 66 11.04 4.19 -0.43
C TYR A 66 12.58 4.28 -0.44
N LYS A 67 13.27 3.30 -1.07
CA LYS A 67 14.74 3.32 -1.17
C LYS A 67 15.22 4.55 -1.94
N GLU A 68 14.58 4.90 -3.05
CA GLU A 68 14.91 6.10 -3.84
C GLU A 68 14.78 7.38 -3.00
N HIS A 69 13.68 7.54 -2.26
CA HIS A 69 13.50 8.69 -1.35
C HIS A 69 14.61 8.81 -0.32
N ARG A 70 14.98 7.69 0.30
CA ARG A 70 16.04 7.65 1.30
C ARG A 70 17.41 7.96 0.70
N GLN A 71 17.69 7.49 -0.52
CA GLN A 71 18.95 7.75 -1.21
C GLN A 71 19.05 9.21 -1.67
N LEU A 72 17.96 9.75 -2.22
CA LEU A 72 17.88 11.16 -2.62
C LEU A 72 18.01 12.09 -1.41
N ASN A 73 17.51 11.66 -0.24
CA ASN A 73 17.65 12.31 1.05
C ASN A 73 17.19 13.78 1.07
N LYS A 74 16.25 14.14 0.20
CA LYS A 74 15.71 15.50 0.08
C LYS A 74 14.69 15.84 1.16
N HIS A 75 13.97 14.83 1.64
CA HIS A 75 12.92 14.94 2.64
C HIS A 75 13.33 14.18 3.90
N ILE A 76 14.25 14.75 4.68
CA ILE A 76 14.77 14.10 5.89
C ILE A 76 13.68 14.07 6.96
N PRO A 77 13.35 12.90 7.57
CA PRO A 77 12.42 12.81 8.68
C PRO A 77 12.97 13.53 9.92
N THR A 78 12.07 14.06 10.74
CA THR A 78 12.39 14.78 11.99
C THR A 78 13.30 13.95 12.90
N ASN A 79 13.01 12.64 13.01
CA ASN A 79 13.77 11.70 13.84
C ASN A 79 14.73 10.81 13.04
N GLY A 80 15.05 11.19 11.80
CA GLY A 80 15.90 10.42 10.90
C GLY A 80 15.22 9.18 10.30
N TRP A 81 15.96 8.47 9.45
CA TRP A 81 15.46 7.30 8.72
C TRP A 81 15.49 6.01 9.56
N GLY A 82 14.51 5.13 9.37
CA GLY A 82 14.52 3.78 9.96
C GLY A 82 13.96 3.69 11.37
N GLY A 83 13.08 4.62 11.75
CA GLY A 83 12.43 4.66 13.05
C GLY A 83 11.40 3.52 13.26
N LYS A 84 10.72 3.57 14.41
CA LYS A 84 9.55 2.73 14.74
C LYS A 84 8.36 3.65 15.00
N TRP A 85 7.14 3.12 14.98
CA TRP A 85 5.92 3.91 15.26
C TRP A 85 6.01 4.76 16.52
N GLN A 86 6.59 4.21 17.60
CA GLN A 86 6.79 4.93 18.88
C GLN A 86 7.66 6.18 18.81
N PHE A 87 8.43 6.36 17.73
CA PHE A 87 9.29 7.52 17.51
C PHE A 87 8.67 8.55 16.56
N LEU A 88 7.49 8.28 16.00
CA LEU A 88 6.76 9.24 15.17
C LEU A 88 5.62 9.83 16.00
N GLN A 89 5.78 11.08 16.41
CA GLN A 89 4.74 11.83 17.09
C GLN A 89 3.68 12.30 16.10
N VAL A 90 2.48 12.58 16.60
CA VAL A 90 1.39 13.13 15.75
C VAL A 90 1.78 14.49 15.15
N THR A 91 2.65 15.24 15.83
CA THR A 91 3.18 16.54 15.38
C THR A 91 4.32 16.44 14.37
N ASP A 92 4.90 15.26 14.17
CA ASP A 92 5.99 15.04 13.21
C ASP A 92 5.39 14.95 11.80
N ILE A 93 5.10 16.10 11.20
CA ILE A 93 4.33 16.22 9.94
C ILE A 93 5.18 16.63 8.74
N ALA A 94 6.51 16.52 8.81
CA ALA A 94 7.37 16.78 7.66
C ALA A 94 7.18 15.70 6.58
N THR A 95 7.53 16.01 5.33
CA THR A 95 7.47 15.04 4.22
C THR A 95 8.18 13.74 4.55
N GLY A 96 9.37 13.83 5.14
CA GLY A 96 10.16 12.66 5.54
C GLY A 96 9.46 11.79 6.58
N ASP A 97 8.75 12.42 7.52
CA ASP A 97 7.99 11.69 8.55
C ASP A 97 6.85 10.88 7.92
N ASP A 98 6.17 11.47 6.94
CA ASP A 98 5.11 10.77 6.20
C ASP A 98 5.64 9.64 5.32
N ILE A 99 6.83 9.79 4.73
CA ILE A 99 7.52 8.69 4.03
C ILE A 99 7.83 7.54 5.00
N GLU A 100 8.27 7.84 6.23
CA GLU A 100 8.49 6.82 7.26
C GLU A 100 7.18 6.15 7.71
N ARG A 101 6.07 6.88 7.81
CA ARG A 101 4.73 6.28 8.06
C ARG A 101 4.35 5.30 6.97
N ILE A 102 4.54 5.67 5.69
CA ILE A 102 4.29 4.79 4.54
C ILE A 102 5.12 3.51 4.65
N ARG A 103 6.43 3.63 4.96
CA ARG A 103 7.28 2.46 5.18
C ARG A 103 6.76 1.58 6.30
N LEU A 104 6.41 2.17 7.44
CA LEU A 104 5.96 1.44 8.61
C LEU A 104 4.63 0.72 8.36
N THR A 105 3.69 1.33 7.65
CA THR A 105 2.45 0.68 7.19
C THR A 105 2.77 -0.53 6.32
N ARG A 106 3.66 -0.40 5.33
CA ARG A 106 4.09 -1.54 4.51
C ARG A 106 4.75 -2.63 5.34
N ASN A 107 5.58 -2.28 6.31
CA ASN A 107 6.25 -3.25 7.17
C ASN A 107 5.25 -4.05 8.03
N GLU A 108 4.17 -3.43 8.50
CA GLU A 108 3.10 -4.16 9.20
C GLU A 108 2.43 -5.20 8.31
N LEU A 109 2.19 -4.88 7.04
CA LEU A 109 1.68 -5.84 6.07
C LEU A 109 2.64 -7.01 5.91
N GLN A 110 3.92 -6.73 5.62
CA GLN A 110 4.92 -7.76 5.34
C GLN A 110 5.18 -8.69 6.54
N HIS A 111 5.02 -8.20 7.76
CA HIS A 111 5.24 -9.00 8.97
C HIS A 111 3.94 -9.60 9.56
N SER A 112 2.81 -9.48 8.86
CA SER A 112 1.56 -10.11 9.28
C SER A 112 1.58 -11.61 8.98
N THR A 113 2.02 -12.41 9.96
CA THR A 113 2.15 -13.88 9.84
C THR A 113 0.81 -14.60 9.72
N ALA A 114 -0.26 -14.03 10.29
CA ALA A 114 -1.61 -14.60 10.28
C ALA A 114 -2.52 -14.02 9.19
N TYR A 115 -2.01 -13.08 8.37
CA TYR A 115 -2.84 -12.29 7.45
C TYR A 115 -4.03 -11.62 8.15
N SER A 116 -3.79 -11.02 9.32
CA SER A 116 -4.85 -10.40 10.11
C SER A 116 -4.41 -9.02 10.62
N LEU A 117 -5.40 -8.13 10.79
CA LEU A 117 -5.25 -6.80 11.36
C LEU A 117 -6.47 -6.45 12.22
N SER A 118 -6.25 -6.25 13.52
CA SER A 118 -7.33 -5.94 14.46
C SER A 118 -8.06 -4.64 14.09
N ASP A 119 -9.35 -4.55 14.42
CA ASP A 119 -10.17 -3.36 14.16
C ASP A 119 -9.57 -2.09 14.78
N THR A 120 -9.01 -2.19 15.99
CA THR A 120 -8.35 -1.05 16.65
C THR A 120 -7.16 -0.56 15.84
N ARG A 121 -6.26 -1.47 15.43
CA ARG A 121 -5.06 -1.08 14.67
C ARG A 121 -5.43 -0.59 13.26
N PHE A 122 -6.42 -1.21 12.64
CA PHE A 122 -6.97 -0.78 11.37
C PHE A 122 -7.46 0.68 11.43
N ASN A 123 -8.26 1.03 12.45
CA ASN A 123 -8.77 2.40 12.62
C ASN A 123 -7.64 3.41 12.88
N GLU A 124 -6.63 3.05 13.68
CA GLU A 124 -5.44 3.88 13.90
C GLU A 124 -4.71 4.16 12.58
N LEU A 125 -4.44 3.11 11.79
CA LEU A 125 -3.81 3.26 10.48
C LEU A 125 -4.67 4.11 9.55
N CYS A 126 -5.98 3.90 9.49
CA CYS A 126 -6.87 4.71 8.65
C CYS A 126 -6.77 6.20 8.99
N ASN A 127 -6.74 6.56 10.27
CA ASN A 127 -6.58 7.96 10.70
C ASN A 127 -5.21 8.52 10.29
N ILE A 128 -4.14 7.77 10.54
CA ILE A 128 -2.77 8.16 10.16
C ILE A 128 -2.66 8.38 8.64
N LEU A 129 -3.21 7.45 7.86
CA LEU A 129 -3.17 7.50 6.40
C LEU A 129 -4.06 8.63 5.87
N SER A 130 -5.24 8.86 6.45
CA SER A 130 -6.09 9.99 6.07
C SER A 130 -5.36 11.32 6.21
N ASP A 131 -4.68 11.54 7.33
CA ASP A 131 -4.01 12.81 7.59
C ASP A 131 -2.76 13.02 6.72
N LEU A 132 -1.96 11.97 6.48
CA LEU A 132 -0.81 12.10 5.58
C LEU A 132 -1.25 12.29 4.12
N LEU A 133 -2.32 11.61 3.69
CA LEU A 133 -2.82 11.76 2.31
C LEU A 133 -3.38 13.16 2.07
N LYS A 134 -4.07 13.78 3.04
CA LYS A 134 -4.49 15.19 2.95
C LYS A 134 -3.30 16.13 2.72
N ARG A 135 -2.18 15.91 3.42
CA ARG A 135 -0.96 16.70 3.24
C ARG A 135 -0.36 16.48 1.85
N PHE A 136 -0.41 15.26 1.34
CA PHE A 136 0.06 14.94 -0.01
C PHE A 136 -0.84 15.50 -1.11
N ASP A 137 -2.16 15.49 -0.95
CA ASP A 137 -3.09 16.12 -1.89
C ASP A 137 -2.77 17.61 -2.03
N GLN A 138 -2.57 18.32 -0.91
CA GLN A 138 -2.20 19.73 -0.90
C GLN A 138 -0.83 20.01 -1.54
N ARG A 139 0.14 19.11 -1.32
CA ARG A 139 1.53 19.27 -1.79
C ARG A 139 1.71 18.91 -3.26
N ILE A 140 1.20 17.75 -3.66
CA ILE A 140 1.42 17.14 -4.98
C ILE A 140 0.37 17.65 -5.97
N GLN A 141 -0.86 17.89 -5.51
CA GLN A 141 -2.02 18.24 -6.34
C GLN A 141 -2.21 17.21 -7.47
N PRO A 142 -2.41 15.92 -7.12
CA PRO A 142 -2.59 14.87 -8.11
C PRO A 142 -3.84 15.13 -8.95
N ALA A 143 -3.90 14.52 -10.14
CA ALA A 143 -5.09 14.62 -10.98
C ALA A 143 -6.34 14.00 -10.32
N ARG A 144 -6.12 13.06 -9.41
CA ARG A 144 -7.13 12.45 -8.56
C ARG A 144 -6.62 12.42 -7.13
N ASP A 145 -7.37 13.02 -6.21
CA ASP A 145 -7.02 13.09 -4.80
C ASP A 145 -6.83 11.70 -4.21
N TYR A 146 -5.76 11.53 -3.44
CA TYR A 146 -5.48 10.29 -2.73
C TYR A 146 -6.47 10.06 -1.60
N THR A 147 -6.99 11.13 -0.98
CA THR A 147 -8.03 11.02 0.07
C THR A 147 -9.37 10.51 -0.46
N ASP A 148 -9.74 10.86 -1.69
CA ASP A 148 -10.93 10.29 -2.36
C ASP A 148 -10.74 8.79 -2.64
N GLN A 149 -9.56 8.41 -3.14
CA GLN A 149 -9.21 7.01 -3.36
C GLN A 149 -9.21 6.20 -2.05
N LEU A 150 -8.71 6.78 -0.96
CA LEU A 150 -8.76 6.17 0.36
C LEU A 150 -10.21 5.93 0.77
N THR A 151 -11.07 6.95 0.69
CA THR A 151 -12.50 6.85 1.04
C THR A 151 -13.20 5.75 0.25
N GLU A 152 -12.93 5.64 -1.06
CA GLU A 152 -13.47 4.57 -1.90
C GLU A 152 -13.07 3.17 -1.38
N ILE A 153 -11.80 2.96 -1.06
CA ILE A 153 -11.33 1.66 -0.54
C ILE A 153 -11.91 1.35 0.83
N LEU A 154 -12.05 2.35 1.69
CA LEU A 154 -12.57 2.16 3.05
C LEU A 154 -14.07 1.84 3.03
N THR A 155 -14.84 2.40 2.09
CA THR A 155 -16.29 2.23 2.00
C THR A 155 -16.73 1.07 1.13
N LYS A 156 -15.89 0.58 0.21
CA LYS A 156 -16.23 -0.58 -0.62
C LYS A 156 -16.26 -1.89 0.16
N ASN A 157 -17.07 -2.82 -0.36
CA ASN A 157 -16.99 -4.22 0.00
C ASN A 157 -15.77 -4.85 -0.67
N VAL A 158 -15.05 -5.70 0.07
CA VAL A 158 -13.87 -6.42 -0.44
C VAL A 158 -14.31 -7.75 -1.02
N SER A 159 -13.92 -8.03 -2.26
CA SER A 159 -14.20 -9.30 -2.92
C SER A 159 -13.21 -10.40 -2.48
N ALA A 160 -13.62 -11.66 -2.63
CA ALA A 160 -12.73 -12.79 -2.33
C ALA A 160 -11.46 -12.81 -3.21
N GLN A 161 -11.59 -12.35 -4.46
CA GLN A 161 -10.48 -12.21 -5.38
C GLN A 161 -9.46 -11.18 -4.89
N GLU A 162 -9.92 -10.05 -4.37
CA GLU A 162 -9.03 -9.03 -3.79
C GLU A 162 -8.31 -9.55 -2.54
N VAL A 163 -9.02 -10.26 -1.66
CA VAL A 163 -8.37 -10.87 -0.49
C VAL A 163 -7.27 -11.82 -0.93
N GLN A 164 -7.56 -12.73 -1.87
CA GLN A 164 -6.55 -13.69 -2.33
C GLN A 164 -5.36 -13.03 -3.03
N LEU A 165 -5.62 -12.01 -3.87
CA LEU A 165 -4.57 -11.28 -4.56
C LEU A 165 -3.64 -10.58 -3.56
N ILE A 166 -4.21 -9.84 -2.61
CA ILE A 166 -3.42 -9.11 -1.61
C ILE A 166 -2.69 -10.07 -0.67
N LYS A 167 -3.33 -11.19 -0.31
CA LYS A 167 -2.70 -12.27 0.47
C LYS A 167 -1.48 -12.85 -0.25
N ASN A 168 -1.57 -13.08 -1.54
CA ASN A 168 -0.44 -13.55 -2.34
C ASN A 168 0.67 -12.50 -2.45
N GLU A 169 0.32 -11.22 -2.61
CA GLU A 169 1.31 -10.14 -2.68
C GLU A 169 2.05 -9.90 -1.36
N ILE A 170 1.36 -10.08 -0.22
CA ILE A 170 1.90 -9.87 1.12
C ILE A 170 2.66 -11.11 1.63
N ILE A 171 2.04 -12.29 1.58
CA ILE A 171 2.60 -13.54 2.13
C ILE A 171 3.48 -14.25 1.11
N GLY A 172 3.07 -14.29 -0.16
CA GLY A 172 3.78 -15.01 -1.22
C GLY A 172 5.18 -14.46 -1.53
N LYS A 173 5.53 -13.27 -1.03
CA LYS A 173 6.88 -12.71 -1.11
C LYS A 173 7.85 -13.23 -0.04
N ASP A 174 7.35 -13.86 1.03
CA ASP A 174 8.20 -14.48 2.05
C ASP A 174 8.52 -15.95 1.73
N ASP A 175 7.63 -16.68 1.03
CA ASP A 175 7.90 -18.07 0.60
C ASP A 175 8.90 -18.18 -0.58
N LEU A 176 9.13 -17.08 -1.31
CA LEU A 176 10.18 -17.00 -2.34
C LEU A 176 11.53 -16.49 -1.80
N LYS A 177 11.68 -16.30 -0.48
CA LYS A 177 12.99 -16.07 0.17
C LYS A 177 13.63 -17.34 0.73
N ILE A 178 13.23 -18.51 0.25
CA ILE A 178 14.10 -19.69 0.27
C ILE A 178 14.94 -19.72 -1.02
N TRP A 179 15.77 -18.70 -1.24
CA TRP A 179 17.06 -18.83 -1.93
C TRP A 179 17.92 -17.62 -1.52
N ASN A 180 18.97 -17.96 -0.79
CA ASN A 180 20.19 -17.20 -0.53
C ASN A 180 20.46 -16.00 -1.44
N MET A 181 20.75 -14.84 -0.83
CA MET A 181 22.04 -14.09 -0.92
C MET A 181 21.85 -12.64 -0.49
#